data_AF-A0A7Y5VYZ8-F1
#
_entry.id   AF-A0A7Y5VYZ8-F1
#
_cell.length_a   1.000
_cell.length_b   1.000
_cell.length_c   1.000
_cell.angle_alpha   90.00
_cell.angle_beta   90.00
_cell.angle_gamma   90.00
#
_symmetry.space_group_name_H-M   'P 1'
#
loop_
_entity.id
_entity.type
_entity.pdbx_description
1 polymer ?
#
loop_
_entity_poly.entity_id
_entity_poly.type
_entity_poly.pdbx_seq_one_letter_code
_entity_poly.pdbx_strand_id
1 'polypeptide(L)'
;MQLMLWDWLAKPIVEGLRKLAGGSRSREIAPEPTPKPKRRPPSRRKPPRQSQSSATTPDGGTPSAAPLAAPPTPSARPHRGANLARAKADANFARPAHRPKRETAADRYDRVIAEMVVRYGVKVRRWRKSMSGVAYEIEYRDGTRKRLIESPRPRSPLSMAIFLHEIGHHAIGLGKYKPRCLEEYHAWMFSLRAMEENGLEISDKVRTRVQRSLEYAVSKAARRGIKNLPPELHEYIPERLRR
;
A
#
# COMPACT_ATOMS: atom_id res chain seq x y z
N MET A 1 -24.92 -16.66 -16.81
CA MET A 1 -25.41 -15.37 -16.27
C MET A 1 -25.99 -15.64 -14.89
N GLN A 2 -25.23 -15.39 -13.83
CA GLN A 2 -25.68 -15.55 -12.45
C GLN A 2 -25.39 -14.24 -11.72
N LEU A 3 -26.37 -13.34 -11.82
CA LEU A 3 -26.40 -12.07 -11.10
C LEU A 3 -26.50 -12.39 -9.61
N MET A 4 -25.45 -12.09 -8.85
CA MET A 4 -25.43 -12.30 -7.42
C MET A 4 -26.22 -11.18 -6.72
N LEU A 5 -27.07 -11.62 -5.79
CA LEU A 5 -27.95 -10.91 -4.87
C LEU A 5 -27.29 -9.77 -4.04
N TRP A 6 -26.01 -9.48 -4.27
CA TRP A 6 -25.20 -8.48 -3.56
C TRP A 6 -25.25 -7.07 -4.20
N ASP A 7 -25.63 -6.95 -5.47
CA ASP A 7 -25.65 -5.66 -6.19
C ASP A 7 -26.76 -4.68 -5.71
N TRP A 8 -27.73 -5.17 -4.91
CA TRP A 8 -28.91 -4.40 -4.51
C TRP A 8 -28.85 -3.82 -3.09
N LEU A 9 -27.99 -4.34 -2.20
CA LEU A 9 -27.92 -3.88 -0.80
C LEU A 9 -26.74 -2.95 -0.48
N ALA A 10 -25.68 -2.91 -1.29
CA ALA A 10 -24.43 -2.22 -0.94
C ALA A 10 -24.23 -0.84 -1.58
N LYS A 11 -25.00 -0.46 -2.61
CA LYS A 11 -24.82 0.83 -3.32
C LYS A 11 -25.33 2.07 -2.57
N PRO A 12 -26.42 2.05 -1.77
CA PRO A 12 -26.90 3.29 -1.14
C PRO A 12 -26.13 3.69 0.14
N ILE A 13 -25.33 2.80 0.74
CA ILE A 13 -24.62 3.07 2.01
C ILE A 13 -23.27 3.77 1.76
N VAL A 14 -22.59 3.47 0.64
CA VAL A 14 -21.29 4.08 0.30
C VAL A 14 -21.44 5.53 -0.14
N GLU A 15 -22.55 5.90 -0.79
CA GLU A 15 -22.83 7.29 -1.20
C GLU A 15 -23.25 8.18 -0.01
N GLY A 16 -23.93 7.61 1.00
CA GLY A 16 -24.39 8.33 2.19
C GLY A 16 -23.28 8.79 3.13
N LEU A 17 -22.19 8.04 3.24
CA LEU A 17 -21.06 8.37 4.14
C LEU A 17 -20.07 9.37 3.55
N ARG A 18 -20.13 9.66 2.24
CA ARG A 18 -19.34 10.73 1.61
C ARG A 18 -19.84 12.14 2.02
N LYS A 19 -21.11 12.27 2.43
CA LYS A 19 -21.71 13.53 2.92
C LYS A 19 -21.43 13.86 4.39
N LEU A 20 -20.97 12.91 5.20
CA LEU A 20 -20.71 13.13 6.64
C LEU A 20 -19.26 13.51 6.98
N ALA A 21 -18.36 13.54 5.99
CA ALA A 21 -16.96 13.92 6.19
C ALA A 21 -16.72 15.45 6.20
N GLY A 22 -17.77 16.28 6.11
CA GLY A 22 -17.69 17.75 6.08
C GLY A 22 -18.31 18.44 7.30
N GLY A 23 -17.94 18.02 8.51
CA GLY A 23 -18.48 18.60 9.75
C GLY A 23 -17.38 18.90 10.77
N SER A 24 -16.79 20.09 10.67
CA SER A 24 -15.88 20.65 11.67
C SER A 24 -16.67 21.00 12.95
N ARG A 25 -16.31 20.40 14.08
CA ARG A 25 -16.62 20.94 15.42
C ARG A 25 -15.44 20.72 16.36
N SER A 26 -14.81 21.84 16.69
CA SER A 26 -13.88 22.04 17.79
C SER A 26 -14.48 21.54 19.11
N ARG A 27 -13.68 20.83 19.92
CA ARG A 27 -13.93 20.70 21.37
C ARG A 27 -12.62 20.58 22.15
N GLU A 28 -12.72 21.10 23.37
CA GLU A 28 -11.66 21.54 24.28
C GLU A 28 -10.60 20.51 24.64
N ILE A 29 -9.38 21.02 24.83
CA ILE A 29 -8.20 20.31 25.30
C ILE A 29 -8.16 20.43 26.83
N ALA A 30 -8.17 19.29 27.53
CA ALA A 30 -7.78 19.17 28.93
C ALA A 30 -6.39 18.48 29.02
N PRO A 31 -5.59 18.77 30.07
CA PRO A 31 -4.13 18.74 29.98
C PRO A 31 -3.49 17.34 30.03
N GLU A 32 -2.36 17.26 29.32
CA GLU A 32 -1.52 16.09 29.09
C GLU A 32 -0.71 15.69 30.35
N PRO A 33 -0.63 14.39 30.73
CA PRO A 33 0.28 13.95 31.77
C PRO A 33 1.73 13.93 31.27
N THR A 34 2.60 14.65 31.98
CA THR A 34 4.03 14.82 31.70
C THR A 34 4.78 13.47 31.55
N PRO A 35 5.57 13.28 30.47
CA PRO A 35 6.37 12.06 30.29
C PRO A 35 7.66 12.09 31.11
N LYS A 36 7.92 11.02 31.86
CA LYS A 36 9.18 10.75 32.58
C LYS A 36 10.39 10.73 31.63
N PRO A 37 11.58 11.21 32.05
CA PRO A 37 12.74 11.33 31.17
C PRO A 37 13.31 9.97 30.75
N LYS A 38 13.38 9.74 29.44
CA LYS A 38 14.03 8.57 28.83
C LYS A 38 15.55 8.73 28.91
N ARG A 39 16.21 7.78 29.59
CA ARG A 39 17.67 7.60 29.58
C ARG A 39 18.17 7.46 28.14
N ARG A 40 19.12 8.30 27.74
CA ARG A 40 19.80 8.27 26.43
C ARG A 40 20.74 7.05 26.34
N PRO A 41 20.70 6.25 25.27
CA PRO A 41 21.77 5.31 24.95
C PRO A 41 23.00 6.06 24.36
N PRO A 42 24.23 5.54 24.57
CA PRO A 42 25.47 6.19 24.16
C PRO A 42 25.62 6.29 22.63
N SER A 43 26.20 7.41 22.17
CA SER A 43 26.38 7.73 20.76
C SER A 43 27.41 6.81 20.09
N ARG A 44 27.00 6.15 19.01
CA ARG A 44 27.88 5.36 18.15
C ARG A 44 28.73 6.31 17.29
N ARG A 45 30.06 6.28 17.50
CA ARG A 45 31.06 7.04 16.73
C ARG A 45 30.96 6.71 15.23
N LYS A 46 30.98 7.73 14.38
CA LYS A 46 31.08 7.62 12.90
C LYS A 46 32.54 7.35 12.48
N PRO A 47 32.77 6.66 11.35
CA PRO A 47 34.09 6.42 10.79
C PRO A 47 34.66 7.65 10.07
N PRO A 48 36.00 7.76 9.93
CA PRO A 48 36.65 8.87 9.24
C PRO A 48 36.51 8.79 7.72
N ARG A 49 36.36 9.98 7.14
CA ARG A 49 36.15 10.32 5.73
C ARG A 49 37.50 10.39 5.02
N GLN A 50 37.71 9.57 3.99
CA GLN A 50 38.87 9.71 3.11
C GLN A 50 38.63 10.75 2.02
N SER A 51 39.65 11.57 1.87
CA SER A 51 39.86 12.73 1.02
C SER A 51 39.97 12.38 -0.46
N GLN A 52 39.26 13.14 -1.31
CA GLN A 52 39.54 13.21 -2.74
C GLN A 52 40.33 14.49 -3.01
N SER A 53 41.51 14.30 -3.60
CA SER A 53 42.43 15.34 -4.05
C SER A 53 42.03 15.86 -5.43
N SER A 54 42.13 17.17 -5.54
CA SER A 54 41.99 18.05 -6.70
C SER A 54 43.21 18.07 -7.62
N ALA A 55 42.98 18.28 -8.92
CA ALA A 55 43.89 18.86 -9.93
C ALA A 55 43.19 18.73 -11.32
N THR A 56 43.24 19.61 -12.32
CA THR A 56 43.76 20.96 -12.56
C THR A 56 43.17 21.40 -13.93
N THR A 57 42.74 22.66 -14.06
CA THR A 57 42.42 23.40 -15.32
C THR A 57 43.68 23.71 -16.14
N PRO A 58 43.65 23.97 -17.47
CA PRO A 58 43.41 25.35 -17.93
C PRO A 58 42.82 25.56 -19.36
N ASP A 59 42.29 26.78 -19.50
CA ASP A 59 42.27 27.72 -20.64
C ASP A 59 41.85 27.34 -22.07
N GLY A 60 41.06 28.26 -22.65
CA GLY A 60 41.17 28.62 -24.07
C GLY A 60 39.92 29.19 -24.72
N GLY A 61 39.93 30.50 -25.02
CA GLY A 61 39.42 31.00 -26.31
C GLY A 61 38.07 31.72 -26.33
N THR A 62 38.14 33.06 -26.32
CA THR A 62 37.07 34.02 -26.61
C THR A 62 36.88 34.21 -28.15
N PRO A 63 36.03 35.15 -28.61
CA PRO A 63 34.83 34.91 -29.42
C PRO A 63 35.02 35.13 -30.94
N SER A 64 34.05 34.72 -31.76
CA SER A 64 33.98 35.21 -33.16
C SER A 64 32.54 35.43 -33.62
N ALA A 65 32.30 36.66 -34.05
CA ALA A 65 31.06 37.21 -34.57
C ALA A 65 30.92 36.97 -36.08
N ALA A 66 29.68 36.86 -36.55
CA ALA A 66 29.32 36.93 -37.96
C ALA A 66 27.91 37.54 -38.12
N PRO A 67 27.59 38.16 -39.27
CA PRO A 67 27.02 39.51 -39.29
C PRO A 67 25.53 39.60 -39.69
N LEU A 68 24.98 40.79 -39.44
CA LEU A 68 23.70 41.30 -39.95
C LEU A 68 23.69 41.39 -41.49
N ALA A 69 22.55 41.05 -42.10
CA ALA A 69 22.11 41.62 -43.38
C ALA A 69 20.56 41.73 -43.42
N ALA A 70 20.10 42.75 -44.12
CA ALA A 70 18.86 43.52 -43.91
C ALA A 70 17.62 43.01 -44.72
N PRO A 71 16.45 43.67 -44.59
CA PRO A 71 15.15 43.16 -45.02
C PRO A 71 14.72 43.64 -46.42
N PRO A 72 13.75 42.94 -47.06
CA PRO A 72 12.93 43.56 -48.10
C PRO A 72 11.47 43.82 -47.68
N THR A 73 10.93 44.82 -48.35
CA THR A 73 9.74 45.67 -48.19
C THR A 73 8.37 45.02 -48.44
N PRO A 74 7.25 45.72 -48.10
CA PRO A 74 5.91 45.16 -48.02
C PRO A 74 5.21 45.10 -49.39
N SER A 75 4.47 44.02 -49.64
CA SER A 75 3.54 43.90 -50.76
C SER A 75 2.10 43.82 -50.26
N ALA A 76 1.26 44.68 -50.82
CA ALA A 76 -0.11 44.91 -50.42
C ALA A 76 -1.10 44.00 -51.16
N ARG A 77 -2.02 43.36 -50.38
CA ARG A 77 -3.44 43.02 -50.66
C ARG A 77 -3.74 42.09 -51.85
N PRO A 78 -4.77 41.19 -51.77
CA PRO A 78 -6.13 41.56 -51.39
C PRO A 78 -6.82 40.66 -50.36
N HIS A 79 -7.82 41.25 -49.69
CA HIS A 79 -8.78 40.58 -48.84
C HIS A 79 -9.59 39.56 -49.66
N ARG A 80 -9.37 38.26 -49.41
CA ARG A 80 -10.29 37.21 -49.81
C ARG A 80 -10.26 36.08 -48.79
N GLY A 81 -11.40 35.86 -48.14
CA GLY A 81 -11.67 34.60 -47.45
C GLY A 81 -11.71 34.64 -45.92
N ALA A 82 -12.52 35.53 -45.36
CA ALA A 82 -12.99 35.47 -43.96
C ALA A 82 -13.76 34.18 -43.58
N ASN A 83 -13.69 33.11 -44.39
CA ASN A 83 -14.34 31.81 -44.15
C ASN A 83 -13.38 30.71 -43.65
N LEU A 84 -12.05 30.93 -43.61
CA LEU A 84 -11.10 29.97 -43.02
C LEU A 84 -10.84 30.21 -41.52
N ALA A 85 -11.15 31.39 -41.00
CA ALA A 85 -10.98 31.70 -39.58
C ALA A 85 -12.11 31.13 -38.70
N ARG A 86 -13.33 30.97 -39.25
CA ARG A 86 -14.47 30.41 -38.52
C ARG A 86 -14.39 28.88 -38.39
N ALA A 87 -13.86 28.19 -39.40
CA ALA A 87 -13.57 26.76 -39.31
C ALA A 87 -12.44 26.41 -38.32
N LYS A 88 -11.52 27.34 -38.02
CA LYS A 88 -10.48 27.16 -36.99
C LYS A 88 -10.94 27.51 -35.57
N ALA A 89 -12.00 28.30 -35.43
CA ALA A 89 -12.60 28.60 -34.12
C ALA A 89 -13.42 27.41 -33.58
N ASP A 90 -14.12 26.69 -34.45
CA ASP A 90 -14.91 25.51 -34.06
C ASP A 90 -14.04 24.26 -33.83
N ALA A 91 -12.86 24.19 -34.44
CA ALA A 91 -11.90 23.10 -34.22
C ALA A 91 -11.21 23.15 -32.84
N ASN A 92 -11.22 24.30 -32.15
CA ASN A 92 -10.55 24.46 -30.84
C ASN A 92 -11.43 24.06 -29.64
N PHE A 93 -12.72 23.78 -29.84
CA PHE A 93 -13.62 23.30 -28.77
C PHE A 93 -13.68 21.78 -28.65
N ALA A 94 -13.12 21.04 -29.60
CA ALA A 94 -12.91 19.61 -29.46
C ALA A 94 -11.63 19.33 -28.64
N ARG A 95 -11.59 19.77 -27.37
CA ARG A 95 -10.60 19.23 -26.43
C ARG A 95 -10.82 17.72 -26.39
N PRO A 96 -9.82 16.89 -26.71
CA PRO A 96 -9.99 15.44 -26.70
C PRO A 96 -10.45 15.04 -25.31
N ALA A 97 -11.62 14.39 -25.24
CA ALA A 97 -12.18 13.88 -24.00
C ALA A 97 -11.07 13.13 -23.25
N HIS A 98 -10.80 13.55 -22.01
CA HIS A 98 -9.73 12.99 -21.19
C HIS A 98 -9.94 11.48 -21.10
N ARG A 99 -9.09 10.70 -21.78
CA ARG A 99 -9.19 9.23 -21.75
C ARG A 99 -9.11 8.80 -20.27
N PRO A 100 -10.02 7.93 -19.81
CA PRO A 100 -10.00 7.49 -18.42
C PRO A 100 -8.63 6.89 -18.11
N LYS A 101 -7.98 7.40 -17.06
CA LYS A 101 -6.68 6.93 -16.61
C LYS A 101 -6.82 5.44 -16.25
N ARG A 102 -5.95 4.59 -16.83
CA ARG A 102 -5.90 3.18 -16.47
C ARG A 102 -5.58 3.05 -14.98
N GLU A 103 -6.32 2.19 -14.29
CA GLU A 103 -6.10 1.91 -12.87
C GLU A 103 -4.68 1.39 -12.64
N THR A 104 -3.95 2.00 -11.70
CA THR A 104 -2.61 1.55 -11.35
C THR A 104 -2.67 0.39 -10.34
N ALA A 105 -1.56 -0.32 -10.15
CA ALA A 105 -1.48 -1.33 -9.08
C ALA A 105 -1.68 -0.71 -7.69
N ALA A 106 -1.24 0.53 -7.48
CA ALA A 106 -1.43 1.24 -6.22
C ALA A 106 -2.92 1.53 -5.96
N ASP A 107 -3.66 1.98 -6.99
CA ASP A 107 -5.11 2.22 -6.89
C ASP A 107 -5.85 0.93 -6.53
N ARG A 108 -5.48 -0.20 -7.16
CA ARG A 108 -6.01 -1.53 -6.83
C ARG A 108 -5.75 -1.91 -5.38
N TYR A 109 -4.54 -1.68 -4.87
CA TYR A 109 -4.22 -1.98 -3.48
C TYR A 109 -5.01 -1.09 -2.51
N ASP A 110 -5.09 0.21 -2.76
CA ASP A 110 -5.84 1.14 -1.91
C ASP A 110 -7.33 0.80 -1.89
N ARG A 111 -7.92 0.39 -3.03
CA ARG A 111 -9.30 -0.12 -3.10
C ARG A 111 -9.50 -1.33 -2.18
N VAL A 112 -8.64 -2.34 -2.31
CA VAL A 112 -8.76 -3.58 -1.51
C VAL A 112 -8.49 -3.32 -0.03
N ILE A 113 -7.55 -2.43 0.32
CA ILE A 113 -7.32 -2.02 1.72
C ILE A 113 -8.61 -1.43 2.31
N ALA A 114 -9.22 -0.48 1.60
CA ALA A 114 -10.43 0.18 2.06
C ALA A 114 -11.58 -0.81 2.23
N GLU A 115 -11.78 -1.69 1.26
CA GLU A 115 -12.79 -2.75 1.33
C GLU A 115 -12.57 -3.68 2.53
N MET A 116 -11.36 -4.21 2.70
CA MET A 116 -11.06 -5.21 3.73
C MET A 116 -11.14 -4.63 5.15
N VAL A 117 -10.70 -3.38 5.33
CA VAL A 117 -10.82 -2.66 6.61
C VAL A 117 -12.28 -2.52 7.02
N VAL A 118 -13.15 -2.14 6.08
CA VAL A 118 -14.59 -1.98 6.35
C VAL A 118 -15.23 -3.35 6.57
N ARG A 119 -14.99 -4.31 5.66
CA ARG A 119 -15.62 -5.64 5.67
C ARG A 119 -15.40 -6.40 6.97
N TYR A 120 -14.20 -6.28 7.57
CA TYR A 120 -13.86 -7.00 8.80
C TYR A 120 -13.88 -6.13 10.06
N GLY A 121 -14.27 -4.86 9.94
CA GLY A 121 -14.31 -3.91 11.05
C GLY A 121 -12.95 -3.68 11.72
N VAL A 122 -11.87 -3.70 10.92
CA VAL A 122 -10.49 -3.63 11.41
C VAL A 122 -9.92 -2.25 11.18
N LYS A 123 -9.36 -1.61 12.22
CA LYS A 123 -8.66 -0.33 12.07
C LYS A 123 -7.16 -0.54 11.94
N VAL A 124 -6.55 0.07 10.92
CA VAL A 124 -5.09 0.16 10.82
C VAL A 124 -4.59 1.19 11.83
N ARG A 125 -3.89 0.73 12.87
CA ARG A 125 -3.28 1.63 13.86
C ARG A 125 -1.99 2.25 13.35
N ARG A 126 -1.15 1.46 12.69
CA ARG A 126 0.19 1.88 12.27
C ARG A 126 0.65 1.17 11.01
N TRP A 127 1.15 1.95 10.05
CA TRP A 127 1.94 1.42 8.95
C TRP A 127 3.38 1.16 9.40
N ARG A 128 3.82 -0.10 9.33
CA ARG A 128 5.17 -0.52 9.72
C ARG A 128 6.18 -0.24 8.61
N LYS A 129 7.43 0.00 9.01
CA LYS A 129 8.58 0.04 8.07
C LYS A 129 9.12 -1.37 7.77
N SER A 130 8.88 -2.33 8.66
CA SER A 130 9.30 -3.73 8.51
C SER A 130 8.30 -4.54 7.68
N MET A 131 8.77 -5.63 7.07
CA MET A 131 7.95 -6.61 6.33
C MET A 131 7.31 -7.66 7.27
N SER A 132 6.66 -7.15 8.32
CA SER A 132 5.93 -7.93 9.32
C SER A 132 4.75 -7.11 9.83
N GLY A 133 3.66 -7.80 10.17
CA GLY A 133 2.52 -7.20 10.82
C GLY A 133 2.22 -7.82 12.18
N VAL A 134 1.16 -7.32 12.80
CA VAL A 134 0.52 -7.90 13.98
C VAL A 134 -0.95 -7.51 14.01
N ALA A 135 -1.81 -8.49 14.28
CA ALA A 135 -3.22 -8.32 14.59
C ALA A 135 -3.47 -8.51 16.09
N TYR A 136 -4.28 -7.65 16.67
CA TYR A 136 -4.71 -7.77 18.06
C TYR A 136 -6.05 -7.08 18.28
N GLU A 137 -6.72 -7.48 19.37
CA GLU A 137 -7.96 -6.86 19.83
C GLU A 137 -7.72 -6.21 21.19
N ILE A 138 -8.38 -5.07 21.42
CA ILE A 138 -8.43 -4.42 22.73
C ILE A 138 -9.87 -4.49 23.21
N GLU A 139 -10.10 -5.17 24.33
CA GLU A 139 -11.37 -5.16 25.04
C GLU A 139 -11.30 -4.13 26.17
N TYR A 140 -12.32 -3.27 26.22
CA TYR A 140 -12.48 -2.26 27.27
C TYR A 140 -13.38 -2.79 28.39
N ARG A 141 -13.37 -2.11 29.54
CA ARG A 141 -14.18 -2.50 30.71
C ARG A 141 -15.69 -2.49 30.45
N ASP A 142 -16.14 -1.71 29.47
CA ASP A 142 -17.54 -1.63 29.04
C ASP A 142 -17.93 -2.76 28.07
N GLY A 143 -17.03 -3.72 27.83
CA GLY A 143 -17.25 -4.84 26.91
C GLY A 143 -17.05 -4.49 25.43
N THR A 144 -16.77 -3.23 25.09
CA THR A 144 -16.48 -2.85 23.71
C THR A 144 -15.14 -3.43 23.26
N ARG A 145 -15.07 -3.88 22.01
CA ARG A 145 -13.85 -4.42 21.41
C ARG A 145 -13.40 -3.58 20.22
N LYS A 146 -12.11 -3.29 20.15
CA LYS A 146 -11.46 -2.68 18.98
C LYS A 146 -10.53 -3.67 18.32
N ARG A 147 -10.75 -3.89 17.02
CA ARG A 147 -9.94 -4.77 16.18
C ARG A 147 -8.88 -3.94 15.47
N LEU A 148 -7.61 -4.23 15.73
CA LEU A 148 -6.49 -3.41 15.29
C LEU A 148 -5.46 -4.24 14.56
N ILE A 149 -4.82 -3.61 13.57
CA ILE A 149 -3.64 -4.15 12.91
C ILE A 149 -2.52 -3.12 12.83
N GLU A 150 -1.29 -3.64 12.81
CA GLU A 150 -0.14 -2.92 12.29
C GLU A 150 0.46 -3.76 11.16
N SER A 151 0.82 -3.16 10.04
CA SER A 151 1.30 -3.89 8.86
C SER A 151 2.13 -2.97 7.96
N PRO A 152 3.07 -3.43 7.12
CA PRO A 152 3.62 -2.61 6.05
C PRO A 152 2.50 -2.03 5.16
N ARG A 153 2.64 -0.77 4.73
CA ARG A 153 1.70 -0.20 3.75
C ARG A 153 1.86 -0.95 2.42
N PRO A 154 0.78 -1.53 1.85
CA PRO A 154 0.85 -2.22 0.57
C PRO A 154 1.35 -1.30 -0.55
N ARG A 155 2.49 -1.68 -1.14
CA ARG A 155 3.09 -1.06 -2.33
C ARG A 155 3.61 -2.10 -3.33
N SER A 156 3.45 -3.38 -3.00
CA SER A 156 3.88 -4.53 -3.77
C SER A 156 3.04 -5.75 -3.38
N PRO A 157 3.00 -6.81 -4.21
CA PRO A 157 2.29 -8.05 -3.90
C PRO A 157 2.64 -8.62 -2.54
N LEU A 158 3.93 -8.59 -2.17
CA LEU A 158 4.41 -9.12 -0.90
C LEU A 158 3.88 -8.31 0.31
N SER A 159 3.96 -6.98 0.24
CA SER A 159 3.40 -6.14 1.31
C SER A 159 1.89 -6.23 1.40
N MET A 160 1.21 -6.47 0.27
CA MET A 160 -0.23 -6.69 0.21
C MET A 160 -0.62 -8.01 0.86
N ALA A 161 0.10 -9.09 0.58
CA ALA A 161 -0.10 -10.39 1.21
C ALA A 161 0.07 -10.30 2.74
N ILE A 162 1.08 -9.58 3.24
CA ILE A 162 1.26 -9.40 4.69
C ILE A 162 0.08 -8.61 5.28
N PHE A 163 -0.38 -7.55 4.63
CA PHE A 163 -1.57 -6.82 5.08
C PHE A 163 -2.81 -7.72 5.16
N LEU A 164 -3.07 -8.50 4.10
CA LEU A 164 -4.20 -9.41 4.05
C LEU A 164 -4.06 -10.57 5.04
N HIS A 165 -2.85 -11.00 5.38
CA HIS A 165 -2.60 -11.97 6.46
C HIS A 165 -3.03 -11.41 7.83
N GLU A 166 -2.74 -10.14 8.14
CA GLU A 166 -3.21 -9.51 9.38
C GLU A 166 -4.73 -9.34 9.41
N ILE A 167 -5.35 -9.00 8.26
CA ILE A 167 -6.81 -9.03 8.12
C ILE A 167 -7.32 -10.46 8.33
N GLY A 168 -6.62 -11.46 7.80
CA GLY A 168 -6.94 -12.87 7.92
C GLY A 168 -7.07 -13.33 9.36
N HIS A 169 -6.17 -12.91 10.26
CA HIS A 169 -6.31 -13.18 11.69
C HIS A 169 -7.63 -12.70 12.28
N HIS A 170 -8.12 -11.52 11.87
CA HIS A 170 -9.43 -11.02 12.31
C HIS A 170 -10.59 -11.73 11.58
N ALA A 171 -10.44 -11.99 10.28
CA ALA A 171 -11.48 -12.63 9.48
C ALA A 171 -11.80 -14.05 9.96
N ILE A 172 -10.77 -14.83 10.30
CA ILE A 172 -10.95 -16.20 10.80
C ILE A 172 -11.33 -16.22 12.30
N GLY A 173 -11.10 -15.12 13.03
CA GLY A 173 -11.26 -15.00 14.48
C GLY A 173 -9.94 -15.24 15.22
N LEU A 174 -9.47 -14.20 15.91
CA LEU A 174 -8.20 -14.23 16.65
C LEU A 174 -8.27 -15.25 17.81
N GLY A 175 -7.34 -16.19 17.87
CA GLY A 175 -7.30 -17.23 18.90
C GLY A 175 -8.27 -18.40 18.65
N LYS A 176 -9.03 -18.40 17.55
CA LYS A 176 -10.04 -19.43 17.24
C LYS A 176 -9.40 -20.77 16.93
N TYR A 177 -8.28 -20.78 16.21
CA TYR A 177 -7.62 -22.00 15.77
C TYR A 177 -6.49 -22.38 16.71
N LYS A 178 -6.46 -23.65 17.10
CA LYS A 178 -5.40 -24.22 17.95
C LYS A 178 -4.89 -25.49 17.28
N PRO A 179 -3.57 -25.74 17.28
CA PRO A 179 -2.47 -24.93 17.83
C PRO A 179 -2.24 -23.61 17.07
N ARG A 180 -1.45 -22.68 17.63
CA ARG A 180 -1.19 -21.36 16.99
C ARG A 180 -0.65 -21.48 15.56
N CYS A 181 0.13 -22.52 15.22
CA CYS A 181 0.59 -22.72 13.85
C CYS A 181 -0.55 -22.99 12.85
N LEU A 182 -1.66 -23.60 13.28
CA LEU A 182 -2.85 -23.78 12.45
C LEU A 182 -3.57 -22.45 12.19
N GLU A 183 -3.59 -21.57 13.18
CA GLU A 183 -4.11 -20.20 12.99
C GLU A 183 -3.29 -19.43 11.95
N GLU A 184 -1.96 -19.53 12.01
CA GLU A 184 -1.07 -18.92 11.01
C GLU A 184 -1.35 -19.47 9.60
N TYR A 185 -1.59 -20.78 9.47
CA TYR A 185 -2.00 -21.42 8.21
C TYR A 185 -3.28 -20.80 7.66
N HIS A 186 -4.36 -20.77 8.44
CA HIS A 186 -5.63 -20.24 7.97
C HIS A 186 -5.56 -18.74 7.65
N ALA A 187 -4.77 -17.95 8.40
CA ALA A 187 -4.56 -16.54 8.11
C ALA A 187 -3.81 -16.34 6.77
N TRP A 188 -2.81 -17.18 6.46
CA TRP A 188 -2.15 -17.14 5.15
C TRP A 188 -3.05 -17.62 4.01
N MET A 189 -3.83 -18.68 4.21
CA MET A 189 -4.78 -19.16 3.19
C MET A 189 -5.85 -18.11 2.90
N PHE A 190 -6.34 -17.41 3.92
CA PHE A 190 -7.19 -16.24 3.75
C PHE A 190 -6.51 -15.19 2.87
N SER A 191 -5.26 -14.84 3.17
CA SER A 191 -4.53 -13.84 2.39
C SER A 191 -4.41 -14.22 0.91
N LEU A 192 -4.08 -15.48 0.61
CA LEU A 192 -3.90 -15.93 -0.78
C LEU A 192 -5.22 -15.89 -1.55
N ARG A 193 -6.30 -16.40 -0.95
CA ARG A 193 -7.64 -16.33 -1.54
C ARG A 193 -8.09 -14.90 -1.77
N ALA A 194 -7.89 -14.02 -0.78
CA ALA A 194 -8.26 -12.61 -0.91
C ALA A 194 -7.47 -11.90 -2.03
N MET A 195 -6.21 -12.29 -2.27
CA MET A 195 -5.45 -11.80 -3.42
C MET A 195 -6.04 -12.29 -4.73
N GLU A 196 -6.33 -13.59 -4.84
CA GLU A 196 -6.92 -14.21 -6.04
C GLU A 196 -8.30 -13.64 -6.37
N GLU A 197 -9.20 -13.57 -5.39
CA GLU A 197 -10.55 -13.01 -5.51
C GLU A 197 -10.55 -11.54 -5.97
N ASN A 198 -9.49 -10.79 -5.65
CA ASN A 198 -9.34 -9.39 -6.05
C ASN A 198 -8.49 -9.20 -7.31
N GLY A 199 -8.12 -10.28 -8.00
CA GLY A 199 -7.30 -10.23 -9.21
C GLY A 199 -5.90 -9.64 -8.95
N LEU A 200 -5.36 -9.84 -7.74
CA LEU A 200 -4.03 -9.39 -7.36
C LEU A 200 -3.00 -10.48 -7.67
N GLU A 201 -1.84 -10.06 -8.17
CA GLU A 201 -0.74 -10.96 -8.50
C GLU A 201 -0.19 -11.68 -7.25
N ILE A 202 -0.06 -13.00 -7.31
CA ILE A 202 0.62 -13.81 -6.29
C ILE A 202 2.01 -14.20 -6.82
N SER A 203 2.98 -13.30 -6.63
CA SER A 203 4.36 -13.51 -7.09
C SER A 203 5.10 -14.62 -6.33
N ASP A 204 6.20 -15.11 -6.88
CA ASP A 204 7.05 -16.13 -6.23
C ASP A 204 7.58 -15.67 -4.86
N LYS A 205 7.80 -14.37 -4.68
CA LYS A 205 8.18 -13.79 -3.40
C LYS A 205 7.08 -13.95 -2.34
N VAL A 206 5.81 -13.85 -2.74
CA VAL A 206 4.67 -14.11 -1.85
C VAL A 206 4.65 -15.58 -1.47
N ARG A 207 4.74 -16.49 -2.45
CA ARG A 207 4.73 -17.94 -2.22
C ARG A 207 5.87 -18.37 -1.29
N THR A 208 7.08 -17.91 -1.56
CA THR A 208 8.26 -18.13 -0.71
C THR A 208 8.07 -17.58 0.71
N ARG A 209 7.43 -16.41 0.85
CA ARG A 209 7.14 -15.82 2.17
C ARG A 209 6.18 -16.68 2.97
N VAL A 210 5.10 -17.15 2.36
CA VAL A 210 4.11 -18.04 2.97
C VAL A 210 4.79 -19.31 3.45
N GLN A 211 5.49 -19.99 2.54
CA GLN A 211 6.25 -21.22 2.84
C GLN A 211 7.14 -21.04 4.07
N ARG A 212 8.02 -20.03 4.05
CA ARG A 212 8.95 -19.75 5.16
C ARG A 212 8.23 -19.39 6.47
N SER A 213 7.10 -18.69 6.37
CA SER A 213 6.32 -18.32 7.56
C SER A 213 5.71 -19.55 8.22
N LEU A 214 5.17 -20.49 7.44
CA LEU A 214 4.55 -21.71 7.93
C LEU A 214 5.60 -22.69 8.45
N GLU A 215 6.73 -22.87 7.75
CA GLU A 215 7.87 -23.65 8.25
C GLU A 215 8.38 -23.11 9.60
N TYR A 216 8.45 -21.79 9.74
CA TYR A 216 8.82 -21.16 11.01
C TYR A 216 7.78 -21.42 12.10
N ALA A 217 6.48 -21.32 11.78
CA ALA A 217 5.39 -21.59 12.72
C ALA A 217 5.42 -23.06 13.21
N VAL A 218 5.59 -24.01 12.30
CA VAL A 218 5.77 -25.45 12.60
C VAL A 218 7.00 -25.66 13.47
N SER A 219 8.15 -25.09 13.10
CA SER A 219 9.39 -25.19 13.89
C SER A 219 9.24 -24.63 15.30
N LYS A 220 8.47 -23.56 15.44
CA LYS A 220 8.18 -22.94 16.74
C LYS A 220 7.24 -23.80 17.57
N ALA A 221 6.26 -24.46 16.95
CA ALA A 221 5.40 -25.42 17.62
C ALA A 221 6.18 -26.67 18.06
N ALA A 222 7.05 -27.21 17.21
CA ALA A 222 7.95 -28.33 17.53
C ALA A 222 8.84 -28.03 18.73
N ARG A 223 9.51 -26.87 18.75
CA ARG A 223 10.32 -26.42 19.91
C ARG A 223 9.51 -26.22 21.20
N ARG A 224 8.19 -26.03 21.08
CA ARG A 224 7.26 -25.93 22.21
C ARG A 224 6.65 -27.28 22.62
N GLY A 225 7.08 -28.38 22.00
CA GLY A 225 6.66 -29.74 22.36
C GLY A 225 5.30 -30.15 21.81
N ILE A 226 4.90 -29.65 20.64
CA ILE A 226 3.68 -30.15 19.99
C ILE A 226 3.79 -31.66 19.74
N LYS A 227 2.79 -32.43 20.17
CA LYS A 227 2.76 -33.89 20.00
C LYS A 227 2.19 -34.29 18.64
N ASN A 228 1.09 -33.66 18.24
CA ASN A 228 0.37 -33.95 17.00
C ASN A 228 0.32 -32.69 16.14
N LEU A 229 1.00 -32.72 14.99
CA LEU A 229 0.95 -31.62 14.04
C LEU A 229 -0.31 -31.76 13.14
N PRO A 230 -1.13 -30.69 13.00
CA PRO A 230 -2.28 -30.70 12.09
C PRO A 230 -1.89 -31.13 10.66
N PRO A 231 -2.72 -31.96 9.97
CA PRO A 231 -2.42 -32.46 8.62
C PRO A 231 -2.12 -31.38 7.59
N GLU A 232 -2.79 -30.24 7.68
CA GLU A 232 -2.61 -29.09 6.78
C GLU A 232 -1.18 -28.52 6.83
N LEU A 233 -0.46 -28.81 7.91
CA LEU A 233 0.89 -28.32 8.14
C LEU A 233 1.98 -29.32 7.75
N HIS A 234 1.63 -30.53 7.32
CA HIS A 234 2.60 -31.60 7.01
C HIS A 234 3.56 -31.21 5.88
N GLU A 235 3.05 -30.51 4.85
CA GLU A 235 3.87 -29.98 3.75
C GLU A 235 4.94 -28.98 4.23
N TYR A 236 4.65 -28.26 5.32
CA TYR A 236 5.51 -27.22 5.88
C TYR A 236 6.45 -27.73 6.98
N ILE A 237 6.56 -29.06 7.15
CA ILE A 237 7.59 -29.63 8.02
C ILE A 237 8.95 -29.36 7.37
N PRO A 238 9.82 -28.55 8.00
CA PRO A 238 11.12 -28.25 7.45
C PRO A 238 12.00 -29.50 7.48
N GLU A 239 12.89 -29.63 6.52
CA GLU A 239 13.75 -30.82 6.34
C GLU A 239 14.45 -31.25 7.63
N ARG A 240 14.99 -30.29 8.39
CA ARG A 240 15.67 -30.53 9.68
C ARG A 240 14.82 -31.24 10.75
N LEU A 241 13.50 -31.28 10.60
CA LEU A 241 12.55 -31.93 11.51
C LEU A 241 11.98 -33.23 10.95
N ARG A 242 12.23 -33.55 9.68
CA ARG A 242 11.91 -34.86 9.10
C ARG A 242 13.01 -35.81 9.55
N ARG A 243 12.78 -36.52 10.64
CA ARG A 243 13.64 -37.58 11.15
C ARG A 243 12.91 -38.90 11.08
#